data_AF-A0A964C0A7-F1
#
_entry.id   AF-A0A964C0A7-F1
#
_cell.length_a   1.000
_cell.length_b   1.000
_cell.length_c   1.000
_cell.angle_alpha   90.00
_cell.angle_beta   90.00
_cell.angle_gamma   90.00
#
_symmetry.space_group_name_H-M   'P 1'
#
loop_
_entity.id
_entity.type
_entity.pdbx_description
1 polymer ?
#
loop_
_entity_poly.entity_id
_entity_poly.type
_entity_poly.pdbx_seq_one_letter_code
_entity_poly.pdbx_strand_id
1 'polypeptide(L)' 'MLVRGMRLEGSIIRLNMTLPADEGEDLTVDATAFIPDVEEYWGDFPSFIGQIGFLERIRYAVNPATDTFYFGPLT' A
#
# COMPACT_ATOMS: atom_id res chain seq x y z
N MET A 1 -3.75 -6.01 13.86
CA MET A 1 -2.89 -6.66 12.84
C MET A 1 -1.50 -6.95 13.41
N LEU A 2 -0.81 -8.02 12.99
CA LEU A 2 0.61 -8.22 13.34
C LEU A 2 1.48 -7.49 12.31
N VAL A 3 2.22 -6.46 12.72
CA VAL A 3 3.04 -5.60 11.85
C VAL A 3 4.44 -5.50 12.46
N ARG A 4 5.46 -5.90 11.71
CA ARG A 4 6.88 -5.85 12.15
C ARG A 4 7.11 -6.47 13.54
N GLY A 5 6.39 -7.54 13.88
CA GLY A 5 6.48 -8.21 15.18
C GLY A 5 5.64 -7.58 16.31
N MET A 6 4.98 -6.46 16.06
CA MET A 6 4.08 -5.80 17.02
C MET A 6 2.61 -6.09 16.70
N ARG A 7 1.82 -6.38 17.73
CA ARG A 7 0.36 -6.50 17.60
C ARG A 7 -0.25 -5.11 17.74
N LEU A 8 -0.84 -4.61 16.65
CA LEU A 8 -1.51 -3.30 16.62
C LEU A 8 -3.02 -3.47 16.62
N GLU A 9 -3.72 -2.66 17.41
CA GLU A 9 -5.17 -2.44 17.30
C GLU A 9 -5.43 -1.34 16.26
N GLY A 10 -6.58 -1.40 15.62
CA GLY A 10 -6.86 -0.55 14.47
C GLY A 10 -8.08 -0.98 13.67
N SER A 11 -8.37 -0.16 12.67
CA SER A 11 -9.49 -0.34 11.75
C SER A 11 -9.02 -0.66 10.34
N ILE A 12 -9.80 -1.49 9.63
CA ILE A 12 -9.62 -1.74 8.21
C ILE A 12 -10.59 -0.83 7.46
N ILE A 13 -10.07 0.00 6.56
CA ILE A 13 -10.88 0.90 5.74
C ILE A 13 -10.67 0.64 4.26
N ARG A 14 -11.70 0.95 3.47
CA ARG A 14 -11.67 0.91 2.01
C ARG A 14 -11.52 2.33 1.48
N LEU A 15 -10.60 2.53 0.55
CA LEU A 15 -10.28 3.84 -0.03
C LEU A 15 -9.77 3.71 -1.46
N ASN A 16 -9.97 4.75 -2.25
CA ASN A 16 -9.31 4.85 -3.55
C ASN A 16 -7.89 5.38 -3.34
N MET A 17 -6.88 4.59 -3.69
CA MET A 17 -5.47 4.97 -3.62
C MET A 17 -4.96 5.24 -5.03
N THR A 18 -4.31 6.38 -5.22
CA THR A 18 -3.67 6.74 -6.50
C THR A 18 -2.16 6.54 -6.37
N LEU A 19 -1.59 5.74 -7.27
CA LEU A 19 -0.15 5.63 -7.49
C LEU A 19 0.23 6.66 -8.58
N PRO A 20 0.92 7.76 -8.22
CA PRO A 20 1.42 8.70 -9.20
C PRO A 20 2.55 8.07 -10.02
N ALA A 21 2.52 8.26 -11.33
CA ALA A 21 3.56 7.77 -12.23
C ALA A 21 4.57 8.89 -12.53
N ASP A 22 5.85 8.62 -12.33
CA ASP A 22 6.92 9.49 -12.84
C ASP A 22 6.97 9.46 -14.38
N GLU A 23 6.67 8.29 -14.97
CA GLU A 23 6.54 8.07 -16.40
C GLU A 23 5.29 7.24 -16.70
N GLY A 24 4.47 7.68 -17.65
CA GLY A 24 3.24 6.99 -18.05
C GLY A 24 1.98 7.59 -17.44
N GLU A 25 1.04 6.74 -17.03
CA GLU A 25 -0.26 7.13 -16.48
C GLU A 25 -0.40 6.72 -15.01
N ASP A 26 -0.95 7.62 -14.20
CA ASP A 26 -1.32 7.33 -12.81
C ASP A 26 -2.31 6.17 -12.73
N LEU A 27 -2.23 5.39 -11.65
CA LEU A 27 -3.13 4.28 -11.42
C LEU A 27 -3.95 4.49 -10.15
N THR A 28 -5.26 4.60 -10.29
CA THR A 28 -6.20 4.59 -9.15
C THR A 28 -6.71 3.18 -8.89
N VAL A 29 -6.56 2.71 -7.65
CA VAL A 29 -6.93 1.38 -7.19
C VAL A 29 -7.90 1.48 -6.03
N ASP A 30 -8.97 0.69 -6.08
CA ASP A 30 -9.84 0.48 -4.93
C ASP A 30 -9.15 -0.46 -3.93
N ALA A 31 -8.62 0.13 -2.87
CA ALA A 31 -7.69 -0.47 -1.93
C ALA A 31 -8.32 -0.66 -0.55
N THR A 32 -7.74 -1.59 0.21
CA THR A 32 -8.00 -1.73 1.64
C THR A 32 -6.73 -1.44 2.42
N ALA A 33 -6.81 -0.56 3.41
CA ALA A 33 -5.69 -0.21 4.28
C ALA A 33 -6.05 -0.46 5.75
N PHE A 34 -5.05 -0.86 6.52
CA PHE A 34 -5.15 -0.91 7.98
C PHE A 34 -4.60 0.38 8.59
N ILE A 35 -5.40 1.00 9.46
CA ILE A 35 -5.06 2.21 10.20
C ILE A 35 -4.99 1.84 11.69
N PRO A 36 -3.82 1.97 12.34
CA PRO A 36 -3.72 1.76 13.79
C PRO A 36 -4.49 2.83 14.57
N ASP A 37 -5.11 2.46 15.69
CA ASP A 37 -5.93 3.38 16.49
C ASP A 37 -5.09 4.42 17.27
N VAL A 38 -3.84 4.09 17.58
CA VAL A 38 -2.93 4.94 18.38
C VAL A 38 -1.85 5.51 17.48
N GLU A 39 -1.77 6.84 17.41
CA GLU A 39 -0.84 7.61 16.57
C GLU A 39 0.63 7.34 16.92
N GLU A 40 0.95 7.10 18.20
CA GLU A 40 2.30 6.75 18.66
C GLU A 40 2.83 5.45 18.02
N TYR A 41 1.94 4.59 17.50
CA TYR A 41 2.30 3.35 16.79
C TYR A 41 2.43 3.51 15.28
N TRP A 42 2.17 4.70 14.73
CA TRP A 42 2.30 4.97 13.30
C TRP A 42 3.78 5.01 12.87
N GLY A 43 4.68 5.47 13.74
CA GLY A 43 6.06 5.73 13.34
C GLY A 43 6.10 6.66 12.12
N ASP A 44 6.92 6.32 11.12
CA ASP A 44 6.99 7.09 9.86
C ASP A 44 5.82 6.80 8.90
N PHE A 45 4.99 5.78 9.17
CA PHE A 45 3.99 5.28 8.23
C PHE A 45 2.62 5.08 8.91
N PRO A 46 1.67 6.01 8.73
CA PRO A 46 0.38 6.00 9.45
C PRO A 46 -0.59 4.91 8.98
N SER A 47 -0.32 4.29 7.83
CA SER A 47 -1.18 3.25 7.27
C SER A 47 -0.35 2.16 6.61
N PHE A 48 -0.91 0.95 6.62
CA PHE A 48 -0.26 -0.22 6.06
C PHE A 48 -1.08 -0.75 4.88
N ILE A 49 -0.45 -0.80 3.72
CA ILE A 49 -0.93 -1.50 2.54
C ILE A 49 -0.36 -2.92 2.52
N GLY A 50 -1.24 -3.89 2.31
CA GLY A 50 -0.89 -5.30 2.28
C GLY A 50 -0.77 -5.86 0.87
N GLN A 51 -0.20 -7.07 0.79
CA GLN A 51 -0.35 -7.90 -0.39
C GLN A 51 -1.84 -8.13 -0.69
N ILE A 52 -2.58 -8.56 0.34
CA ILE A 52 -4.03 -8.69 0.30
C ILE A 52 -4.65 -7.30 0.45
N GLY A 53 -5.60 -6.94 -0.42
CA GLY A 53 -6.30 -5.67 -0.38
C GLY A 53 -5.65 -4.53 -1.18
N PHE A 54 -4.40 -4.64 -1.63
CA PHE A 54 -3.78 -3.65 -2.52
C PHE A 54 -2.90 -4.27 -3.61
N LEU A 55 -1.76 -4.89 -3.29
CA LEU A 55 -0.83 -5.34 -4.35
C LEU A 55 -1.40 -6.47 -5.22
N GLU A 56 -2.29 -7.30 -4.68
CA GLU A 56 -3.04 -8.29 -5.45
C GLU A 56 -4.04 -7.68 -6.46
N ARG A 57 -4.23 -6.35 -6.42
CA ARG A 57 -5.16 -5.57 -7.26
C ARG A 57 -4.45 -4.84 -8.41
N ILE A 58 -3.14 -5.00 -8.54
CA ILE A 58 -2.31 -4.41 -9.60
C ILE A 58 -1.34 -5.44 -10.17
N ARG A 59 -0.82 -5.17 -11.37
CA ARG A 59 0.43 -5.77 -11.84
C ARG A 59 1.58 -4.90 -11.33
N TYR A 60 2.64 -5.50 -10.84
CA TYR A 60 3.82 -4.75 -10.43
C TYR A 60 5.11 -5.52 -10.63
N ALA A 61 6.22 -4.79 -10.74
CA ALA A 61 7.57 -5.33 -10.79
C ALA A 61 8.55 -4.35 -10.13
N VAL A 62 9.66 -4.86 -9.62
CA VAL A 62 10.72 -4.04 -9.02
C VAL A 62 12.02 -4.29 -9.75
N ASN A 63 12.67 -3.23 -10.21
CA ASN A 63 14.05 -3.29 -10.67
C ASN A 63 14.98 -2.80 -9.56
N PRO A 64 15.70 -3.71 -8.86
CA PRO A 64 16.56 -3.33 -7.74
C PRO A 64 17.84 -2.61 -8.20
N ALA A 65 18.24 -2.72 -9.47
CA ALA A 65 19.45 -2.05 -9.98
C ALA A 65 19.25 -0.53 -10.10
N THR A 66 18.02 -0.09 -10.30
CA THR A 66 17.65 1.32 -10.48
C THR A 66 16.67 1.82 -9.42
N ASP A 67 16.35 0.99 -8.43
CA ASP A 67 15.33 1.24 -7.42
C ASP A 67 13.98 1.68 -8.02
N THR A 68 13.59 1.05 -9.14
CA THR A 68 12.39 1.43 -9.90
C THR A 68 11.24 0.48 -9.62
N PHE A 69 10.09 1.05 -9.26
CA PHE A 69 8.84 0.33 -9.07
C PHE A 69 7.93 0.53 -10.29
N TYR A 70 7.68 -0.55 -11.03
CA TYR A 70 6.74 -0.56 -12.15
C TYR A 70 5.38 -1.04 -11.66
N PHE A 71 4.31 -0.40 -12.14
CA PHE A 71 2.95 -0.80 -11.83
C PHE A 71 2.03 -0.65 -13.05
N GLY A 72 0.92 -1.37 -13.01
CA GLY A 72 -0.10 -1.31 -14.05
C GLY A 72 -1.42 -1.94 -13.61
N PRO A 73 -2.50 -1.71 -14.36
CA PRO A 73 -3.80 -2.28 -14.04
C PRO A 73 -3.80 -3.81 -14.16
N LEU A 74 -4.73 -4.45 -13.48
CA LEU A 74 -4.86 -5.91 -13.40
C LEU A 74 -5.53 -6.57 -14.61
N THR A 75 -5.77 -5.81 -15.68
CA THR A 75 -6.48 -6.24 -16.90
C THR A 75 -6.17 -7.65 -17.35
#